data_AF-A0A7S3HK92-F1
#
_entry.id   AF-A0A7S3HK92-F1
#
_cell.length_a   1.000
_cell.length_b   1.000
_cell.length_c   1.000
_cell.angle_alpha   90.00
_cell.angle_beta   90.00
_cell.angle_gamma   90.00
#
_symmetry.space_group_name_H-M   'P 1'
#
loop_
_entity.id
_entity.type
_entity.pdbx_description
1 polymer ?
#
loop_
_entity_poly.entity_id
_entity_poly.type
_entity_poly.pdbx_seq_one_letter_code
_entity_poly.pdbx_strand_id
1 'polypeptide(L)'
;GRTGSQRAAPGEAESIATLCRQGAEQGLLVLPQETLCSELDKDNIGLQYGHVCPRNSAEALLDAFVNALRTISAEMVGNGRVVGAKELKIISGGSSASQNMEMTSAGPFMHAFNF
;
A
#
# COMPACT_ATOMS: atom_id res chain seq x y z
N GLY A 1 3.67 15.72 -33.27
CA GLY A 1 3.03 14.41 -33.43
C GLY A 1 2.27 14.09 -32.16
N ARG A 2 1.00 13.66 -32.27
CA ARG A 2 0.14 13.32 -31.12
C ARG A 2 0.69 12.07 -30.43
N THR A 3 1.10 12.18 -29.17
CA THR A 3 1.42 11.03 -28.32
C THR A 3 0.10 10.39 -27.89
N GLY A 4 -0.21 9.22 -28.45
CA GLY A 4 -1.35 8.43 -28.04
C GLY A 4 -1.15 7.94 -26.61
N SER A 5 -2.03 8.35 -25.70
CA SER A 5 -2.23 7.66 -24.43
C SER A 5 -2.79 6.27 -24.78
N GLN A 6 -1.98 5.22 -24.60
CA GLN A 6 -2.46 3.85 -24.61
C GLN A 6 -3.33 3.69 -23.36
N ARG A 7 -4.65 3.80 -23.52
CA ARG A 7 -5.58 3.38 -22.48
C ARG A 7 -5.47 1.87 -22.30
N ALA A 8 -5.28 1.41 -21.07
CA ALA A 8 -5.34 0.00 -20.72
C ALA A 8 -6.65 -0.62 -21.24
N ALA A 9 -6.59 -1.87 -21.70
CA ALA A 9 -7.79 -2.60 -22.10
C ALA A 9 -8.72 -2.78 -20.88
N PRO A 10 -10.05 -2.92 -21.09
CA PRO A 10 -10.97 -3.21 -19.99
C PRO A 10 -10.54 -4.49 -19.27
N GLY A 11 -10.11 -4.36 -18.00
CA GLY A 11 -9.66 -5.49 -17.17
C GLY A 11 -8.15 -5.58 -16.91
N GLU A 12 -7.32 -4.74 -17.54
CA GLU A 12 -5.88 -4.69 -17.22
C GLU A 12 -5.59 -3.68 -16.11
N ALA A 13 -4.81 -4.12 -15.10
CA ALA A 13 -4.35 -3.24 -14.03
C ALA A 13 -3.27 -2.28 -14.56
N GLU A 14 -3.56 -0.98 -14.54
CA GLU A 14 -2.59 0.04 -14.92
C GLU A 14 -1.61 0.33 -13.77
N SER A 15 -0.36 0.64 -14.11
CA SER A 15 0.66 1.01 -13.12
C SER A 15 0.34 2.36 -12.46
N ILE A 16 0.30 2.39 -11.13
CA ILE A 16 0.14 3.62 -10.34
C ILE A 16 1.18 4.68 -10.71
N ALA A 17 2.45 4.29 -10.90
CA ALA A 17 3.50 5.22 -11.28
C ALA A 17 3.25 5.84 -12.66
N THR A 18 2.67 5.07 -13.60
CA THR A 18 2.27 5.58 -14.92
C THR A 18 1.15 6.60 -14.78
N LEU A 19 0.11 6.30 -14.01
CA LEU A 19 -1.01 7.21 -13.74
C LEU A 19 -0.53 8.53 -13.11
N CYS A 20 0.31 8.44 -12.09
CA CYS A 20 0.95 9.59 -11.44
C CYS A 20 1.75 10.46 -12.43
N ARG A 21 2.54 9.85 -13.31
CA ARG A 21 3.31 10.59 -14.35
C ARG A 21 2.41 11.28 -15.38
N GLN A 22 1.23 10.74 -15.64
CA GLN A 22 0.22 11.37 -16.50
C GLN A 22 -0.55 12.50 -15.80
N GLY A 23 -0.27 12.77 -14.52
CA GLY A 23 -0.90 13.81 -13.73
C GLY A 23 -2.17 13.37 -13.01
N ALA A 24 -2.46 12.07 -12.97
CA ALA A 24 -3.56 11.54 -12.16
C ALA A 24 -3.14 11.45 -10.68
N GLU A 25 -4.00 11.90 -9.78
CA GLU A 25 -3.78 11.77 -8.34
C GLU A 25 -4.07 10.34 -7.90
N GLN A 26 -3.16 9.75 -7.15
CA GLN A 26 -3.26 8.40 -6.61
C GLN A 26 -2.88 8.40 -5.14
N GLY A 27 -3.36 7.41 -4.41
CA GLY A 27 -3.10 7.27 -2.98
C GLY A 27 -2.78 5.84 -2.58
N LEU A 28 -1.98 5.70 -1.53
CA LEU A 28 -1.69 4.44 -0.87
C LEU A 28 -1.98 4.61 0.63
N LEU A 29 -2.86 3.77 1.16
CA LEU A 29 -3.13 3.67 2.60
C LEU A 29 -2.44 2.42 3.14
N VAL A 30 -1.51 2.60 4.06
CA VAL A 30 -0.77 1.53 4.72
C VAL A 30 -1.31 1.37 6.13
N LEU A 31 -1.83 0.18 6.46
CA LEU A 31 -2.29 -0.12 7.82
C LEU A 31 -1.50 -1.29 8.41
N PRO A 32 -1.02 -1.19 9.66
CA PRO A 32 -0.53 -2.35 10.38
C PRO A 32 -1.68 -3.32 10.66
N GLN A 33 -1.49 -4.61 10.37
CA GLN A 33 -2.48 -5.65 10.62
C GLN A 33 -1.80 -6.95 11.09
N GLU A 34 -1.54 -7.04 12.39
CA GLU A 34 -0.87 -8.19 13.02
C GLU A 34 -1.71 -9.48 12.94
N THR A 35 -3.02 -9.35 12.79
CA THR A 35 -3.95 -10.49 12.74
C THR A 35 -3.81 -11.36 11.49
N LEU A 36 -3.15 -10.86 10.44
CA LEU A 36 -2.84 -11.65 9.25
C LEU A 36 -1.89 -12.81 9.54
N CYS A 37 -1.07 -12.72 10.59
CA CYS A 37 -0.15 -13.78 11.01
C CYS A 37 -0.74 -14.69 12.09
N SER A 38 -2.06 -14.64 12.30
CA SER A 38 -2.71 -15.51 13.29
C SER A 38 -2.81 -16.95 12.80
N GLU A 39 -2.65 -17.87 13.73
CA GLU A 39 -2.81 -19.31 13.50
C GLU A 39 -3.94 -19.84 14.39
N LEU A 40 -4.60 -20.90 13.93
CA LEU A 40 -5.55 -21.63 14.78
C LEU A 40 -4.78 -22.41 15.84
N ASP A 41 -5.27 -22.36 17.08
CA ASP A 41 -4.78 -23.24 18.15
C ASP A 41 -5.05 -24.71 17.77
N LYS A 42 -4.26 -25.63 18.33
CA LYS A 42 -4.31 -27.08 18.05
C LYS A 42 -5.68 -27.68 18.30
N ASP A 43 -6.42 -27.13 19.25
CA ASP A 43 -7.78 -27.55 19.59
C ASP A 43 -8.87 -26.80 18.80
N ASN A 44 -8.50 -25.89 17.89
CA ASN A 44 -9.36 -25.02 17.08
C ASN A 44 -10.33 -24.13 17.88
N ILE A 45 -10.05 -23.89 19.16
CA ILE A 45 -10.90 -23.08 20.05
C ILE A 45 -10.36 -21.64 20.20
N GLY A 46 -9.16 -21.34 19.70
CA GLY A 46 -8.53 -20.02 19.84
C GLY A 46 -7.62 -19.64 18.67
N LEU A 47 -7.22 -18.36 18.65
CA LEU A 47 -6.19 -17.82 17.75
C LEU A 47 -4.89 -17.62 18.53
N GLN A 48 -3.79 -18.01 17.93
CA GLN A 48 -2.45 -17.77 18.44
C GLN A 48 -1.71 -16.77 17.55
N TYR A 49 -0.84 -15.97 18.17
CA TYR A 49 -0.08 -14.89 17.54
C TYR A 49 1.43 -15.11 17.76
N GLY A 50 1.87 -16.37 17.59
CA GLY A 50 3.24 -16.79 17.92
C GLY A 50 4.34 -16.14 17.06
N HIS A 51 3.96 -15.54 15.93
CA HIS A 51 4.87 -14.93 14.97
C HIS A 51 4.87 -13.39 15.02
N VAL A 52 4.29 -12.79 16.08
CA VAL A 52 4.22 -11.33 16.20
C VAL A 52 5.54 -10.75 16.73
N CYS A 53 6.04 -9.76 16.01
CA CYS A 53 7.22 -8.98 16.38
C CYS A 53 6.96 -8.12 17.63
N PRO A 54 7.94 -7.89 18.52
CA PRO A 54 7.78 -6.92 19.60
C PRO A 54 7.35 -5.55 19.08
N ARG A 55 6.46 -4.87 19.82
CA ARG A 55 5.82 -3.61 19.40
C ARG A 55 6.80 -2.56 18.89
N ASN A 56 7.88 -2.26 19.62
CA ASN A 56 8.84 -1.23 19.21
C ASN A 56 9.52 -1.59 17.88
N SER A 57 9.77 -2.88 17.65
CA SER A 57 10.36 -3.37 16.41
C SER A 57 9.33 -3.33 15.26
N ALA A 58 8.06 -3.65 15.53
CA ALA A 58 6.98 -3.53 14.56
C ALA A 58 6.75 -2.07 14.13
N GLU A 59 6.79 -1.13 15.08
CA GLU A 59 6.74 0.32 14.83
C GLU A 59 7.90 0.78 13.94
N ALA A 60 9.13 0.41 14.30
CA ALA A 60 10.31 0.76 13.52
C ALA A 60 10.27 0.16 12.10
N LEU A 61 9.76 -1.06 11.94
CA LEU A 61 9.60 -1.71 10.64
C LEU A 61 8.52 -1.02 9.79
N LEU A 62 7.39 -0.64 10.37
CA LEU A 62 6.34 0.11 9.68
C LEU A 62 6.88 1.46 9.19
N ASP A 63 7.60 2.19 10.04
CA ASP A 63 8.19 3.48 9.67
C ASP A 63 9.23 3.32 8.55
N ALA A 64 10.11 2.33 8.66
CA ALA A 64 11.10 2.02 7.63
C ALA A 64 10.42 1.64 6.30
N PHE A 65 9.36 0.83 6.35
CA PHE A 65 8.58 0.43 5.18
C PHE A 65 7.91 1.62 4.50
N VAL A 66 7.21 2.48 5.26
CA VAL A 66 6.56 3.68 4.72
C VAL A 66 7.56 4.65 4.12
N ASN A 67 8.72 4.83 4.77
CA ASN A 67 9.79 5.68 4.24
C ASN A 67 10.37 5.11 2.94
N ALA A 68 10.62 3.80 2.87
CA ALA A 68 11.07 3.15 1.64
C ALA A 68 10.05 3.32 0.50
N LEU A 69 8.75 3.17 0.78
CA LEU A 69 7.69 3.42 -0.20
C LEU A 69 7.70 4.86 -0.72
N ARG A 70 7.87 5.84 0.16
CA ARG A 70 7.96 7.26 -0.23
C ARG A 70 9.15 7.51 -1.16
N THR A 71 10.34 7.03 -0.78
CA THR A 71 11.54 7.17 -1.60
C THR A 71 11.37 6.51 -2.97
N ILE A 72 10.98 5.24 -3.00
CA ILE A 72 10.85 4.49 -4.26
C ILE A 72 9.75 5.10 -5.14
N SER A 73 8.61 5.48 -4.58
CA SER A 73 7.52 6.09 -5.35
C SER A 73 7.92 7.42 -5.98
N ALA A 74 8.65 8.28 -5.26
CA ALA A 74 9.14 9.55 -5.79
C ALA A 74 10.09 9.31 -6.98
N GLU A 75 11.01 8.36 -6.85
CA GLU A 75 11.92 7.97 -7.93
C GLU A 75 11.16 7.45 -9.15
N MET A 76 10.16 6.58 -8.95
CA MET A 76 9.35 6.03 -10.04
C MET A 76 8.50 7.08 -10.75
N VAL A 77 8.00 8.10 -10.04
CA VAL A 77 7.23 9.21 -10.62
C VAL A 77 8.15 10.23 -11.31
N GLY A 78 9.44 10.23 -10.98
CA GLY A 78 10.47 11.02 -11.64
C GLY A 78 11.00 12.20 -10.82
N ASN A 79 10.82 12.19 -9.48
CA ASN A 79 11.36 13.20 -8.55
C ASN A 79 11.11 14.66 -8.99
N GLY A 80 9.87 14.96 -9.38
CA GLY A 80 9.47 16.30 -9.84
C GLY A 80 10.03 16.73 -11.21
N ARG A 81 10.76 15.86 -11.92
CA ARG A 81 11.33 16.16 -13.25
C ARG A 81 10.30 16.04 -14.38
N VAL A 82 9.20 15.33 -14.14
CA VAL A 82 8.13 15.14 -15.13
C VAL A 82 7.10 16.24 -14.94
N VAL A 83 7.00 17.14 -15.93
CA VAL A 83 6.04 18.26 -15.90
C VAL A 83 4.61 17.72 -15.86
N GLY A 84 3.83 18.19 -14.89
CA GLY A 84 2.43 17.79 -14.71
C GLY A 84 2.23 16.48 -13.95
N ALA A 85 3.30 15.77 -13.57
CA ALA A 85 3.17 14.58 -12.73
C ALA A 85 2.67 14.92 -11.32
N LYS A 86 1.94 13.98 -10.72
CA LYS A 86 1.44 14.05 -9.34
C LYS A 86 2.17 13.03 -8.47
N GLU A 87 2.65 13.47 -7.32
CA GLU A 87 3.25 12.57 -6.34
C GLU A 87 2.20 11.61 -5.76
N LEU A 88 2.62 10.38 -5.46
CA LEU A 88 1.77 9.39 -4.80
C LEU A 88 1.52 9.82 -3.35
N LYS A 89 0.26 9.97 -2.96
CA LYS A 89 -0.08 10.31 -1.58
C LYS A 89 -0.03 9.06 -0.69
N ILE A 90 0.99 8.96 0.16
CA ILE A 90 1.15 7.82 1.08
C ILE A 90 0.72 8.23 2.49
N ILE A 91 -0.31 7.55 3.00
CA ILE A 91 -0.86 7.72 4.36
C ILE A 91 -0.66 6.41 5.10
N SER A 92 -0.24 6.48 6.37
CA SER A 92 -0.09 5.32 7.24
C SER A 92 -0.90 5.46 8.52
N GLY A 93 -1.54 4.38 8.95
CA GLY A 93 -2.13 4.27 10.27
C GLY A 93 -1.06 4.10 11.35
N GLY A 94 -1.29 4.64 12.55
CA GLY A 94 -0.38 4.43 13.69
C GLY A 94 -0.46 3.01 14.24
N SER A 95 0.64 2.49 14.80
CA SER A 95 0.77 1.12 15.34
C SER A 95 -0.15 0.78 16.52
N SER A 96 -0.63 1.78 17.26
CA SER A 96 -1.17 1.58 18.61
C SER A 96 -2.63 2.00 18.78
N ALA A 97 -3.26 2.45 17.71
CA ALA A 97 -4.66 2.83 17.71
C ALA A 97 -5.50 1.75 17.01
N SER A 98 -6.74 1.60 17.48
CA SER A 98 -7.76 0.87 16.72
C SER A 98 -7.89 1.51 15.33
N GLN A 99 -7.73 0.70 14.29
CA GLN A 99 -7.85 1.17 12.91
C GLN A 99 -9.31 1.13 12.49
N ASN A 100 -10.03 2.23 12.70
CA ASN A 100 -11.37 2.39 12.15
C ASN A 100 -11.25 2.89 10.70
N MET A 101 -11.74 2.12 9.74
CA MET A 101 -11.72 2.46 8.32
C MET A 101 -13.12 2.42 7.73
N GLU A 102 -13.49 3.48 7.01
CA GLU A 102 -14.59 3.46 6.05
C GLU A 102 -14.00 3.42 4.64
N MET A 103 -14.41 2.44 3.84
CA MET A 103 -13.87 2.22 2.50
C MET A 103 -15.00 2.03 1.49
N THR A 104 -14.92 2.77 0.39
CA THR A 104 -15.75 2.58 -0.80
C THR A 104 -14.89 2.01 -1.92
N SER A 105 -15.37 0.96 -2.58
CA SER A 105 -14.67 0.33 -3.70
C SER A 105 -15.65 0.02 -4.84
N ALA A 106 -15.19 0.16 -6.08
CA ALA A 106 -15.93 -0.24 -7.28
C ALA A 106 -15.82 -1.76 -7.58
N GLY A 107 -15.20 -2.52 -6.67
CA GLY A 107 -14.87 -3.93 -6.84
C GLY A 107 -13.44 -4.17 -6.35
N PRO A 108 -13.24 -4.68 -5.12
CA PRO A 108 -11.89 -4.85 -4.58
C PRO A 108 -11.13 -5.89 -5.39
N PHE A 109 -9.99 -5.49 -5.95
CA PHE A 109 -9.07 -6.40 -6.61
C PHE A 109 -8.02 -6.87 -5.59
N MET A 110 -8.46 -7.74 -4.67
CA MET A 110 -7.67 -8.14 -3.49
C MET A 110 -6.55 -9.11 -3.85
N HIS A 111 -5.35 -8.84 -3.33
CA HIS A 111 -4.16 -9.68 -3.50
C HIS A 111 -3.54 -9.95 -2.13
N ALA A 112 -2.89 -11.11 -1.99
CA ALA A 112 -2.09 -11.46 -0.83
C ALA A 112 -0.68 -11.87 -1.30
N PHE A 113 0.33 -11.36 -0.62
CA PHE A 113 1.74 -11.66 -0.87
C PHE A 113 2.40 -12.00 0.47
N ASN A 114 3.19 -13.06 0.51
CA ASN A 114 4.00 -13.45 1.68
C ASN A 114 5.47 -13.26 1.32
N PHE A 115 6.24 -12.66 2.24
CA PHE A 115 7.65 -12.29 2.06
C PHE A 115 8.53 -12.95 3.11
#